data_AF-K0X4Q7-F1
#
_entry.id   AF-K0X4Q7-F1
#
_cell.length_a   1.000
_cell.length_b   1.000
_cell.length_c   1.000
_cell.angle_alpha   90.00
_cell.angle_beta   90.00
_cell.angle_gamma   90.00
#
_symmetry.space_group_name_H-M   'P 1'
#
loop_
_entity.id
_entity.type
_entity.pdbx_description
1 polymer ?
#
loop_
_entity_poly.entity_id
_entity_poly.type
_entity_poly.pdbx_seq_one_letter_code
_entity_poly.pdbx_strand_id
1 'polypeptide(L)'
;MICKNCGTEFEGNFCNHCGQKSTVERLTWKSVWDNILHGIFHVDNTFVKTTRTLVVHPDRLISDYFAGRRKGYMAPIPLLAVWCVILLFFGHIEGGAGTISTIEGSATHNWIVEHYTLLTIVTVPFMVLAVKIAFRKAGAARYNWVEYLLGCCYLSVLYILLSLVLMPIGWVLDASYYTVYEWTSMVLCLLPTYWAAYSFFPDKFWKTLGRTLWASVLYLLFSVIIAVGVMLIIGY
;
A
#
# COMPACT_ATOMS: atom_id res chain seq x y z
N MET A 1 -17.59 12.28 -27.22
CA MET A 1 -16.29 11.79 -26.67
C MET A 1 -16.46 10.42 -26.05
N ILE A 2 -15.42 9.57 -26.00
CA ILE A 2 -15.53 8.19 -25.48
C ILE A 2 -15.16 8.13 -23.99
N CYS A 3 -16.02 7.53 -23.16
CA CYS A 3 -15.76 7.36 -21.73
C CYS A 3 -14.64 6.35 -21.48
N LYS A 4 -13.62 6.73 -20.69
CA LYS A 4 -12.50 5.82 -20.36
C LYS A 4 -12.92 4.59 -19.53
N ASN A 5 -13.98 4.69 -18.72
CA ASN A 5 -14.46 3.60 -17.85
C ASN A 5 -15.38 2.60 -18.56
N CYS A 6 -16.38 3.05 -19.33
CA CYS A 6 -17.37 2.15 -19.95
C CYS A 6 -17.31 2.09 -21.49
N GLY A 7 -16.49 2.91 -22.15
CA GLY A 7 -16.37 2.91 -23.61
C GLY A 7 -17.57 3.54 -24.35
N THR A 8 -18.60 3.99 -23.64
CA THR A 8 -19.77 4.64 -24.25
C THR A 8 -19.42 6.03 -24.79
N GLU A 9 -19.91 6.35 -25.97
CA GLU A 9 -19.91 7.73 -26.49
C GLU A 9 -20.92 8.58 -25.73
N PHE A 10 -20.49 9.75 -25.28
CA PHE A 10 -21.34 10.71 -24.59
C PHE A 10 -20.91 12.14 -24.88
N GLU A 11 -21.79 13.09 -24.52
CA GLU A 11 -21.55 14.52 -24.59
C GLU A 11 -21.78 15.15 -23.21
N GLY A 12 -21.02 16.20 -22.88
CA GLY A 12 -21.09 16.90 -21.59
C GLY A 12 -19.94 16.57 -20.63
N ASN A 13 -20.08 17.04 -19.37
CA ASN A 13 -19.02 16.96 -18.35
C ASN A 13 -18.96 15.61 -17.62
N PHE A 14 -20.01 14.79 -17.73
CA PHE A 14 -20.10 13.48 -17.08
C PHE A 14 -20.73 12.47 -18.03
N CYS A 15 -20.23 11.25 -18.02
CA CYS A 15 -20.80 10.15 -18.78
C CYS A 15 -22.21 9.83 -18.27
N ASN A 16 -23.20 9.89 -19.16
CA ASN A 16 -24.60 9.54 -18.90
C ASN A 16 -24.81 8.08 -18.49
N HIS A 17 -23.90 7.17 -18.87
CA HIS A 17 -24.01 5.75 -18.55
C HIS A 17 -23.38 5.37 -17.20
N CYS A 18 -22.16 5.84 -16.90
CA CYS A 18 -21.44 5.45 -15.68
C CYS A 18 -21.14 6.59 -14.70
N GLY A 19 -21.45 7.84 -15.05
CA GLY A 19 -21.22 9.01 -14.20
C GLY A 19 -19.74 9.39 -14.01
N GLN A 20 -18.84 8.94 -14.90
CA GLN A 20 -17.44 9.37 -14.89
C GLN A 20 -17.29 10.77 -15.50
N LYS A 21 -16.48 11.64 -14.86
CA LYS A 21 -16.09 12.95 -15.42
C LYS A 21 -15.43 12.81 -16.79
N SER A 22 -15.75 13.72 -17.69
CA SER A 22 -15.31 13.71 -19.07
C SER A 22 -13.81 14.01 -19.22
N THR A 23 -13.29 14.92 -18.40
CA THR A 23 -11.87 15.25 -18.30
C THR A 23 -11.18 14.34 -17.30
N VAL A 24 -10.57 13.25 -17.79
CA VAL A 24 -9.72 12.37 -16.99
C VAL A 24 -8.27 12.67 -17.31
N GLU A 25 -7.73 13.66 -16.60
CA GLU A 25 -6.33 14.04 -16.67
C GLU A 25 -5.41 12.99 -16.05
N ARG A 26 -4.13 13.04 -16.43
CA ARG A 26 -3.07 12.27 -15.78
C ARG A 26 -3.02 12.63 -14.30
N LEU A 27 -2.63 11.66 -13.45
CA LEU A 27 -2.59 11.85 -12.01
C LEU A 27 -1.54 12.91 -11.64
N THR A 28 -1.98 13.98 -11.00
CA THR A 28 -1.16 15.10 -10.49
C THR A 28 -1.37 15.27 -9.00
N TRP A 29 -0.52 16.05 -8.34
CA TRP A 29 -0.67 16.37 -6.91
C TRP A 29 -2.01 17.06 -6.60
N LYS A 30 -2.50 17.89 -7.52
CA LYS A 30 -3.85 18.49 -7.42
C LYS A 30 -4.93 17.41 -7.35
N SER A 31 -4.88 16.43 -8.26
CA SER A 31 -5.84 15.33 -8.26
C SER A 31 -5.79 14.47 -7.00
N VAL A 32 -4.62 14.35 -6.36
CA VAL A 32 -4.47 13.65 -5.08
C VAL A 32 -5.19 14.41 -3.97
N TRP A 33 -4.94 15.71 -3.87
CA TRP A 33 -5.55 16.55 -2.85
C TRP A 33 -7.08 16.57 -2.93
N ASP A 34 -7.61 16.74 -4.15
CA ASP A 34 -9.06 16.69 -4.40
C ASP A 34 -9.66 15.34 -3.98
N ASN A 35 -8.97 14.22 -4.26
CA ASN A 35 -9.44 12.88 -3.91
C ASN A 35 -9.38 12.59 -2.40
N ILE A 36 -8.42 13.15 -1.66
CA ILE A 36 -8.33 12.95 -0.21
C ILE A 36 -9.52 13.62 0.49
N LEU A 37 -9.81 14.88 0.15
CA LEU A 37 -10.88 15.65 0.76
C LEU A 37 -12.26 15.04 0.51
N HIS A 38 -12.51 14.54 -0.71
CA HIS A 38 -13.79 13.93 -1.06
C HIS A 38 -13.91 12.45 -0.68
N GLY A 39 -12.79 11.72 -0.61
CA GLY A 39 -12.78 10.26 -0.50
C GLY A 39 -12.95 9.70 0.91
N ILE A 40 -12.61 10.45 1.97
CA ILE A 40 -12.72 9.97 3.35
C ILE A 40 -14.20 9.86 3.81
N PHE A 41 -15.09 10.68 3.24
CA PHE A 41 -16.50 10.74 3.65
C PHE A 41 -17.45 9.82 2.85
N HIS A 42 -16.96 9.07 1.85
CA HIS A 42 -17.78 8.19 1.00
C HIS A 42 -17.21 6.77 0.96
N VAL A 43 -17.40 6.02 2.04
CA VAL A 43 -17.12 4.58 2.09
C VAL A 43 -18.35 3.83 1.56
N ASP A 44 -18.41 3.66 0.24
CA ASP A 44 -19.50 2.95 -0.44
C ASP A 44 -19.16 1.48 -0.75
N ASN A 45 -20.05 0.77 -1.45
CA ASN A 45 -19.82 -0.57 -2.03
C ASN A 45 -18.53 -0.69 -2.86
N THR A 46 -17.98 0.44 -3.31
CA THR A 46 -16.69 0.54 -4.00
C THR A 46 -15.53 0.05 -3.13
N PHE A 47 -15.56 0.24 -1.80
CA PHE A 47 -14.51 -0.22 -0.88
C PHE A 47 -14.30 -1.74 -0.97
N VAL A 48 -15.37 -2.52 -0.81
CA VAL A 48 -15.32 -3.99 -0.86
C VAL A 48 -14.90 -4.47 -2.24
N LYS A 49 -15.46 -3.88 -3.30
CA LYS A 49 -15.10 -4.22 -4.68
C LYS A 49 -13.61 -3.96 -4.97
N THR A 50 -13.11 -2.81 -4.53
CA THR A 50 -11.71 -2.40 -4.73
C THR A 50 -10.77 -3.33 -3.97
N THR A 51 -11.05 -3.58 -2.69
CA THR A 51 -10.28 -4.52 -1.86
C THR A 51 -10.24 -5.91 -2.48
N ARG A 52 -11.40 -6.47 -2.87
CA ARG A 52 -11.47 -7.80 -3.49
C ARG A 52 -10.66 -7.85 -4.79
N THR A 53 -10.82 -6.85 -5.64
CA THR A 53 -10.10 -6.79 -6.92
C THR A 53 -8.60 -6.63 -6.69
N LEU A 54 -8.20 -5.87 -5.67
CA LEU A 54 -6.80 -5.67 -5.31
C LEU A 54 -6.14 -6.98 -4.86
N VAL A 55 -6.81 -7.79 -4.04
CA VAL A 55 -6.29 -9.09 -3.60
C VAL A 55 -6.17 -10.08 -4.76
N VAL A 56 -7.18 -10.13 -5.63
CA VAL A 56 -7.26 -11.14 -6.69
C VAL A 56 -6.46 -10.75 -7.94
N HIS A 57 -6.39 -9.47 -8.28
CA HIS A 57 -5.72 -8.92 -9.48
C HIS A 57 -5.21 -7.49 -9.22
N PRO A 58 -4.16 -7.31 -8.39
CA PRO A 58 -3.60 -6.00 -8.07
C PRO A 58 -3.02 -5.29 -9.29
N ASP A 59 -2.40 -6.04 -10.19
CA ASP A 59 -1.86 -5.56 -11.45
C ASP A 59 -2.94 -4.88 -12.30
N ARG A 60 -4.08 -5.56 -12.48
CA ARG A 60 -5.22 -5.05 -13.25
C ARG A 60 -5.81 -3.82 -12.61
N LEU A 61 -6.02 -3.83 -11.30
CA LEU A 61 -6.62 -2.69 -10.59
C LEU A 61 -5.76 -1.43 -10.70
N ILE A 62 -4.46 -1.54 -10.43
CA ILE A 62 -3.55 -0.40 -10.47
C ILE A 62 -3.41 0.10 -11.93
N SER A 63 -3.33 -0.81 -12.90
CA SER A 63 -3.28 -0.48 -14.33
C SER A 63 -4.56 0.23 -14.82
N ASP A 64 -5.73 -0.30 -14.46
CA ASP A 64 -7.03 0.32 -14.76
C ASP A 64 -7.12 1.74 -14.18
N TYR A 65 -6.68 1.90 -12.93
CA TYR A 65 -6.70 3.19 -12.24
C TYR A 65 -5.80 4.23 -12.94
N PHE A 66 -4.59 3.82 -13.37
CA PHE A 66 -3.65 4.67 -14.10
C PHE A 66 -4.13 4.98 -15.52
N ALA A 67 -4.77 4.02 -16.19
CA ALA A 67 -5.43 4.22 -17.48
C ALA A 67 -6.63 5.19 -17.40
N GLY A 68 -7.10 5.50 -16.18
CA GLY A 68 -8.16 6.46 -15.93
C GLY A 68 -9.53 5.82 -15.73
N ARG A 69 -9.65 4.49 -15.56
CA ARG A 69 -10.89 3.79 -15.19
C ARG A 69 -11.15 3.90 -13.68
N ARG A 70 -11.42 5.11 -13.19
CA ARG A 70 -11.44 5.41 -11.73
C ARG A 70 -12.81 5.28 -11.06
N LYS A 71 -13.92 5.37 -11.80
CA LYS A 71 -15.28 5.44 -11.20
C LYS A 71 -15.67 4.18 -10.42
N GLY A 72 -15.15 3.03 -10.81
CA GLY A 72 -15.45 1.74 -10.17
C GLY A 72 -14.50 1.32 -9.05
N TYR A 73 -13.49 2.14 -8.72
CA TYR A 73 -12.48 1.86 -7.71
C TYR A 73 -12.34 3.01 -6.72
N MET A 74 -12.07 2.69 -5.46
CA MET A 74 -11.81 3.66 -4.42
C MET A 74 -10.42 4.25 -4.64
N ALA A 75 -10.25 5.54 -4.38
CA ALA A 75 -8.94 6.18 -4.51
C ALA A 75 -7.92 5.52 -3.54
N PRO A 76 -6.66 5.32 -3.94
CA PRO A 76 -5.69 4.54 -3.17
C PRO A 76 -5.39 5.09 -1.77
N ILE A 77 -5.33 6.42 -1.61
CA ILE A 77 -5.00 7.05 -0.32
C ILE A 77 -6.16 6.92 0.68
N PRO A 78 -7.42 7.27 0.34
CA PRO A 78 -8.56 6.95 1.19
C PRO A 78 -8.69 5.46 1.50
N LEU A 79 -8.44 4.58 0.53
CA LEU A 79 -8.48 3.13 0.75
C LEU A 79 -7.43 2.70 1.80
N LEU A 80 -6.20 3.20 1.68
CA LEU A 80 -5.14 2.95 2.66
C LEU A 80 -5.53 3.48 4.04
N ALA A 81 -6.07 4.69 4.13
CA ALA A 81 -6.51 5.27 5.39
C ALA A 81 -7.57 4.41 6.09
N VAL A 82 -8.57 3.92 5.35
CA VAL A 82 -9.60 3.02 5.90
C VAL A 82 -8.99 1.72 6.40
N TRP A 83 -8.09 1.08 5.62
CA TRP A 83 -7.42 -0.15 6.05
C TRP A 83 -6.48 0.05 7.24
N CYS A 84 -5.81 1.20 7.35
CA CYS A 84 -5.03 1.57 8.54
C CYS A 84 -5.91 1.69 9.79
N VAL A 85 -7.10 2.29 9.68
CA VAL A 85 -8.05 2.37 10.80
C VAL A 85 -8.56 0.97 11.19
N ILE A 86 -8.84 0.12 10.21
CA ILE A 86 -9.22 -1.29 10.47
C ILE A 86 -8.09 -2.02 11.19
N LEU A 87 -6.84 -1.83 10.75
CA LEU A 87 -5.67 -2.43 11.39
C LEU A 87 -5.51 -1.97 12.84
N LEU A 88 -5.69 -0.67 13.11
CA LEU A 88 -5.71 -0.13 14.48
C LEU A 88 -6.79 -0.80 15.32
N PHE A 89 -8.01 -0.93 14.78
CA PHE A 89 -9.11 -1.57 15.49
C PHE A 89 -8.75 -3.01 15.89
N PHE A 90 -8.22 -3.83 14.97
CA PHE A 90 -7.79 -5.19 15.27
C PHE A 90 -6.58 -5.24 16.22
N GLY A 91 -5.65 -4.31 16.12
CA GLY A 91 -4.48 -4.19 17.01
C GLY A 91 -4.81 -3.73 18.43
N HIS A 92 -6.04 -3.26 18.70
CA HIS A 92 -6.51 -2.91 20.05
C HIS A 92 -7.42 -3.98 20.67
N ILE A 93 -7.85 -5.00 19.92
CA ILE A 93 -8.62 -6.12 20.47
C ILE A 93 -7.68 -6.93 21.38
N GLU A 94 -8.08 -7.20 22.62
CA GLU A 94 -7.31 -7.98 23.60
C GLU A 94 -6.84 -9.31 22.98
N GLY A 95 -5.51 -9.49 22.89
CA GLY A 95 -4.87 -10.61 22.18
C GLY A 95 -4.17 -10.21 20.87
N GLY A 96 -4.51 -9.08 20.27
CA GLY A 96 -3.89 -8.51 19.07
C GLY A 96 -2.82 -7.49 19.40
N ALA A 97 -1.53 -7.82 19.19
CA ALA A 97 -0.35 -6.97 19.39
C ALA A 97 -0.13 -6.36 20.79
N GLY A 98 -1.16 -6.04 21.58
CA GLY A 98 -1.08 -5.57 22.96
C GLY A 98 -0.73 -6.65 23.99
N THR A 99 -0.74 -7.92 23.60
CA THR A 99 -0.19 -9.04 24.39
C THR A 99 1.31 -9.25 24.16
N ILE A 100 1.99 -8.41 23.38
CA ILE A 100 3.46 -8.32 23.34
C ILE A 100 3.96 -7.39 24.47
N SER A 101 3.29 -7.42 25.62
CA SER A 101 3.80 -6.85 26.87
C SER A 101 4.54 -7.89 27.72
N THR A 102 4.62 -9.14 27.27
CA THR A 102 5.29 -10.24 27.98
C THR A 102 6.69 -10.58 27.46
N ILE A 103 7.20 -9.85 26.46
CA ILE A 103 8.64 -9.81 26.16
C ILE A 103 9.15 -8.55 26.85
N GLU A 104 10.32 -8.58 27.51
CA GLU A 104 11.05 -7.37 27.90
C GLU A 104 11.41 -6.56 26.64
N GLY A 105 10.41 -5.92 26.03
CA GLY A 105 10.57 -5.04 24.88
C GLY A 105 11.29 -3.79 25.36
N SER A 106 12.33 -3.37 24.63
CA SER A 106 12.94 -2.07 24.86
C SER A 106 11.86 -0.98 24.79
N ALA A 107 12.07 0.16 25.47
CA ALA A 107 11.15 1.30 25.38
C ALA A 107 10.85 1.69 23.92
N THR A 108 11.81 1.49 23.03
CA THR A 108 11.67 1.66 21.57
C THR A 108 10.64 0.71 20.97
N HIS A 109 10.63 -0.57 21.36
CA HIS A 109 9.69 -1.55 20.83
C HIS A 109 8.25 -1.18 21.18
N ASN A 110 7.99 -0.84 22.45
CA ASN A 110 6.66 -0.43 22.90
C ASN A 110 6.18 0.83 22.16
N TRP A 111 7.06 1.82 22.02
CA TRP A 111 6.73 3.04 21.27
C TRP A 111 6.41 2.75 19.80
N ILE A 112 7.17 1.87 19.14
CA ILE A 112 6.92 1.46 17.76
C ILE A 112 5.56 0.77 17.62
N VAL A 113 5.20 -0.11 18.55
CA VAL A 113 3.91 -0.81 18.56
C VAL A 113 2.77 0.20 18.75
N GLU A 114 2.89 1.12 19.71
CA GLU A 114 1.90 2.17 19.96
C GLU A 114 1.68 3.08 18.73
N HIS A 115 2.74 3.36 17.97
CA HIS A 115 2.71 4.28 16.82
C HIS A 115 2.75 3.56 15.46
N TYR A 116 2.50 2.25 15.42
CA TYR A 116 2.70 1.40 14.23
C TYR A 116 1.97 1.91 12.97
N THR A 117 0.75 2.41 13.13
CA THR A 117 -0.04 2.93 12.01
C THR A 117 0.51 4.24 11.45
N LEU A 118 1.02 5.12 12.31
CA LEU A 118 1.69 6.34 11.87
C LEU A 118 3.00 6.00 11.15
N LEU A 119 3.77 5.04 11.68
CA LEU A 119 4.97 4.53 11.03
C LEU A 119 4.65 3.92 9.66
N THR A 120 3.55 3.19 9.52
CA THR A 120 3.10 2.64 8.25
C THR A 120 2.88 3.76 7.21
N ILE A 121 2.19 4.84 7.57
CA ILE A 121 1.97 5.98 6.68
C ILE A 121 3.30 6.68 6.32
N VAL A 122 4.16 6.90 7.31
CA VAL A 122 5.46 7.56 7.12
C VAL A 122 6.39 6.73 6.23
N THR A 123 6.31 5.41 6.27
CA THR A 123 7.16 4.53 5.44
C THR A 123 6.74 4.48 3.96
N VAL A 124 5.51 4.86 3.60
CA VAL A 124 5.03 4.83 2.19
C VAL A 124 5.89 5.68 1.25
N PRO A 125 6.23 6.95 1.55
CA PRO A 125 7.20 7.72 0.76
C PRO A 125 8.56 7.04 0.59
N PHE A 126 9.04 6.31 1.60
CA PHE A 126 10.30 5.57 1.51
C PHE A 126 10.18 4.32 0.65
N MET A 127 9.02 3.64 0.68
CA MET A 127 8.69 2.57 -0.26
C MET A 127 8.71 3.08 -1.71
N VAL A 128 8.12 4.26 -1.95
CA VAL A 128 8.15 4.92 -3.26
C VAL A 128 9.58 5.17 -3.73
N LEU A 129 10.43 5.70 -2.85
CA LEU A 129 11.85 5.94 -3.14
C LEU A 129 12.58 4.63 -3.45
N ALA A 130 12.39 3.60 -2.63
CA ALA A 130 13.02 2.30 -2.80
C ALA A 130 12.67 1.67 -4.17
N VAL A 131 11.38 1.61 -4.52
CA VAL A 131 10.92 1.08 -5.80
C VAL A 131 11.46 1.92 -6.96
N LYS A 132 11.42 3.25 -6.85
CA LYS A 132 11.89 4.13 -7.92
C LYS A 132 13.40 4.00 -8.17
N ILE A 133 14.21 3.91 -7.11
CA ILE A 133 15.65 3.70 -7.21
C ILE A 133 15.95 2.33 -7.83
N ALA A 134 15.26 1.28 -7.39
CA ALA A 134 15.48 -0.09 -7.85
C ALA A 134 15.09 -0.29 -9.33
N PHE A 135 14.00 0.33 -9.77
CA PHE A 135 13.48 0.21 -11.14
C PHE A 135 13.90 1.37 -12.05
N ARG A 136 14.86 2.22 -11.63
CA ARG A 136 15.30 3.41 -12.40
C ARG A 136 15.69 3.12 -13.86
N LYS A 137 16.31 1.96 -14.11
CA LYS A 137 16.74 1.50 -15.44
C LYS A 137 15.71 0.63 -16.18
N ALA A 138 14.55 0.37 -15.58
CA ALA A 138 13.52 -0.57 -16.06
C ALA A 138 12.32 0.11 -16.73
N GLY A 139 12.42 1.41 -17.05
CA GLY A 139 11.29 2.21 -17.55
C GLY A 139 10.59 3.01 -16.46
N ALA A 140 11.26 3.33 -15.35
CA ALA A 140 10.73 4.20 -14.31
C ALA A 140 10.29 5.59 -14.81
N ALA A 141 10.87 6.08 -15.90
CA ALA A 141 10.50 7.35 -16.52
C ALA A 141 9.07 7.37 -17.10
N ARG A 142 8.43 6.20 -17.29
CA ARG A 142 7.04 6.11 -17.76
C ARG A 142 6.04 6.65 -16.75
N TYR A 143 6.35 6.53 -15.45
CA TYR A 143 5.46 6.89 -14.36
C TYR A 143 5.94 8.14 -13.63
N ASN A 144 5.00 9.01 -13.26
CA ASN A 144 5.32 10.18 -12.44
C ASN A 144 5.35 9.82 -10.95
N TRP A 145 5.83 10.75 -10.10
CA TRP A 145 5.90 10.53 -8.66
C TRP A 145 4.55 10.17 -8.02
N VAL A 146 3.46 10.75 -8.55
CA VAL A 146 2.10 10.52 -8.04
C VAL A 146 1.62 9.11 -8.37
N GLU A 147 1.86 8.61 -9.58
CA GLU A 147 1.55 7.24 -9.98
C GLU A 147 2.33 6.24 -9.11
N TYR A 148 3.62 6.50 -8.85
CA TYR A 148 4.39 5.70 -7.89
C TYR A 148 3.79 5.70 -6.49
N LEU A 149 3.43 6.87 -5.97
CA LEU A 149 2.79 7.01 -4.65
C LEU A 149 1.50 6.19 -4.57
N LEU A 150 0.60 6.38 -5.54
CA LEU A 150 -0.70 5.72 -5.57
C LEU A 150 -0.58 4.19 -5.74
N GLY A 151 0.39 3.73 -6.54
CA GLY A 151 0.72 2.31 -6.65
C GLY A 151 1.24 1.73 -5.34
N CYS A 152 2.15 2.45 -4.66
CA CYS A 152 2.66 2.02 -3.36
C CYS A 152 1.56 2.02 -2.29
N CYS A 153 0.63 2.98 -2.28
CA CYS A 153 -0.53 2.94 -1.38
C CYS A 153 -1.36 1.67 -1.56
N TYR A 154 -1.63 1.25 -2.80
CA TYR A 154 -2.32 -0.02 -3.05
C TYR A 154 -1.51 -1.24 -2.59
N LEU A 155 -0.19 -1.24 -2.79
CA LEU A 155 0.67 -2.30 -2.28
C LEU A 155 0.69 -2.35 -0.74
N SER A 156 0.70 -1.20 -0.08
CA SER A 156 0.57 -1.12 1.38
C SER A 156 -0.75 -1.68 1.88
N VAL A 157 -1.86 -1.47 1.14
CA VAL A 157 -3.14 -2.12 1.47
C VAL A 157 -3.04 -3.65 1.38
N LEU A 158 -2.35 -4.20 0.36
CA LEU A 158 -2.11 -5.65 0.29
C LEU A 158 -1.29 -6.16 1.48
N TYR A 159 -0.32 -5.37 1.95
CA TYR A 159 0.49 -5.72 3.12
C TYR A 159 -0.36 -5.75 4.39
N ILE A 160 -1.23 -4.76 4.58
CA ILE A 160 -2.18 -4.73 5.71
C ILE A 160 -3.14 -5.91 5.65
N LEU A 161 -3.66 -6.24 4.46
CA LEU A 161 -4.55 -7.39 4.29
C LEU A 161 -3.84 -8.70 4.62
N LEU A 162 -2.61 -8.86 4.15
CA LEU A 162 -1.81 -10.04 4.45
C LEU A 162 -1.49 -10.13 5.95
N SER A 163 -1.12 -9.02 6.58
CA SER A 163 -0.84 -9.00 8.03
C SER A 163 -2.09 -9.35 8.84
N LEU A 164 -3.27 -8.84 8.46
CA LEU A 164 -4.53 -9.18 9.13
C LEU A 164 -4.89 -10.67 8.99
N VAL A 165 -4.59 -11.30 7.84
CA VAL A 165 -4.82 -12.74 7.63
C VAL A 165 -3.84 -13.59 8.44
N LEU A 166 -2.60 -13.14 8.58
CA LEU A 166 -1.56 -13.86 9.33
C LEU A 166 -1.67 -13.62 10.85
N MET A 167 -2.27 -12.51 11.27
CA MET A 167 -2.38 -12.09 12.68
C MET A 167 -2.91 -13.18 13.63
N PRO A 168 -3.99 -13.94 13.32
CA PRO A 168 -4.48 -14.99 14.21
C PRO A 168 -3.47 -16.11 14.46
N ILE A 169 -2.57 -16.37 13.50
CA ILE A 169 -1.49 -17.36 13.66
C ILE A 169 -0.52 -16.88 14.73
N GLY A 170 -0.20 -15.58 14.74
CA GLY A 170 0.65 -14.98 15.78
C GLY A 170 0.08 -15.09 17.20
N TRP A 171 -1.25 -15.20 17.36
CA TRP A 171 -1.90 -15.36 18.68
C TRP A 171 -1.76 -16.76 19.25
N VAL A 172 -1.67 -17.76 18.38
CA VAL A 172 -1.55 -19.18 18.78
C VAL A 172 -0.07 -19.55 19.01
N LEU A 173 0.85 -18.75 18.45
CA LEU A 173 2.28 -19.00 18.52
C LEU A 173 2.89 -18.33 19.77
N ASP A 174 3.71 -19.09 20.51
CA ASP A 174 4.47 -18.57 21.65
C ASP A 174 5.47 -17.47 21.21
N ALA A 175 5.93 -16.67 22.18
CA ALA A 175 6.91 -15.59 21.96
C ALA A 175 8.19 -16.06 21.21
N SER A 176 8.60 -17.33 21.36
CA SER A 176 9.73 -17.91 20.62
C SER A 176 9.55 -17.90 19.10
N TYR A 177 8.31 -17.88 18.61
CA TYR A 177 7.98 -17.93 17.19
C TYR A 177 7.63 -16.56 16.60
N TYR A 178 7.57 -15.51 17.43
CA TYR A 178 7.23 -14.16 16.99
C TYR A 178 8.24 -13.61 15.97
N THR A 179 9.54 -13.79 16.23
CA THR A 179 10.59 -13.39 15.27
C THR A 179 10.41 -14.13 13.94
N VAL A 180 10.12 -15.43 13.97
CA VAL A 180 9.89 -16.24 12.76
C VAL A 180 8.66 -15.74 12.00
N TYR A 181 7.59 -15.37 12.71
CA TYR A 181 6.38 -14.79 12.14
C TYR A 181 6.66 -13.47 11.38
N GLU A 182 7.48 -12.56 11.94
CA GLU A 182 7.83 -11.29 11.28
C GLU A 182 8.60 -11.51 9.98
N TRP A 183 9.63 -12.36 10.00
CA TRP A 183 10.39 -12.70 8.80
C TRP A 183 9.54 -13.40 7.75
N THR A 184 8.65 -14.31 8.18
CA THR A 184 7.72 -15.00 7.28
C THR A 184 6.77 -14.01 6.61
N SER A 185 6.21 -13.07 7.37
CA SER A 185 5.32 -12.01 6.87
C SER A 185 6.04 -11.13 5.84
N MET A 186 7.29 -10.74 6.12
CA MET A 186 8.13 -9.99 5.19
C MET A 186 8.35 -10.73 3.87
N VAL A 187 8.67 -12.03 3.93
CA VAL A 187 8.89 -12.85 2.72
C VAL A 187 7.59 -13.00 1.92
N LEU A 188 6.46 -13.24 2.58
CA LEU A 188 5.17 -13.34 1.90
C LEU A 188 4.76 -12.02 1.24
N CYS A 189 5.11 -10.87 1.83
CA CYS A 189 4.94 -9.54 1.23
C CYS A 189 5.77 -9.32 -0.05
N LEU A 190 6.78 -10.14 -0.35
CA LEU A 190 7.54 -10.07 -1.61
C LEU A 190 6.73 -10.57 -2.81
N LEU A 191 5.77 -11.47 -2.59
CA LEU A 191 4.97 -12.05 -3.66
C LEU A 191 4.09 -10.99 -4.36
N PRO A 192 3.24 -10.20 -3.66
CA PRO A 192 2.42 -9.18 -4.29
C PRO A 192 3.27 -8.03 -4.89
N THR A 193 4.41 -7.68 -4.30
CA THR A 193 5.28 -6.65 -4.89
C THR A 193 6.01 -7.12 -6.13
N TYR A 194 6.51 -8.35 -6.13
CA TYR A 194 7.06 -8.94 -7.34
C TYR A 194 6.02 -8.98 -8.45
N TRP A 195 4.79 -9.42 -8.12
CA TRP A 195 3.72 -9.51 -9.11
C TRP A 195 3.37 -8.14 -9.72
N ALA A 196 3.19 -7.12 -8.88
CA ALA A 196 2.97 -5.76 -9.36
C ALA A 196 4.17 -5.25 -10.19
N ALA A 197 5.40 -5.43 -9.69
CA ALA A 197 6.60 -5.01 -10.39
C ALA A 197 6.75 -5.67 -11.77
N TYR A 198 6.44 -6.96 -11.87
CA TYR A 198 6.45 -7.69 -13.14
C TYR A 198 5.42 -7.15 -14.13
N SER A 199 4.22 -6.81 -13.67
CA SER A 199 3.20 -6.22 -14.54
C SER A 199 3.56 -4.81 -15.01
N PHE A 200 4.15 -3.97 -14.15
CA PHE A 200 4.48 -2.57 -14.48
C PHE A 200 5.80 -2.43 -15.25
N PHE A 201 6.75 -3.31 -14.99
CA PHE A 201 8.09 -3.32 -15.58
C PHE A 201 8.38 -4.70 -16.16
N PRO A 202 7.69 -5.10 -17.24
CA PRO A 202 7.90 -6.39 -17.87
C PRO A 202 9.35 -6.48 -18.37
N ASP A 203 10.11 -7.38 -17.75
CA ASP A 203 11.50 -7.72 -18.07
C ASP A 203 11.66 -9.22 -17.76
N LYS A 204 12.86 -9.78 -17.97
CA LYS A 204 13.15 -11.19 -17.66
C LYS A 204 12.95 -11.45 -16.16
N PHE A 205 12.39 -12.62 -15.83
CA PHE A 205 12.11 -13.08 -14.45
C PHE A 205 13.22 -12.71 -13.45
N TRP A 206 14.46 -13.16 -13.71
CA TRP A 206 15.60 -12.93 -12.82
C TRP A 206 15.98 -11.46 -12.64
N LYS A 207 15.78 -10.63 -13.67
CA LYS A 207 16.04 -9.18 -13.57
C LYS A 207 14.99 -8.50 -12.72
N THR A 208 13.71 -8.83 -12.91
CA THR A 208 12.61 -8.27 -12.11
C THR A 208 12.68 -8.74 -10.66
N LEU A 209 12.98 -10.03 -10.44
CA LEU A 209 13.18 -10.58 -9.11
C LEU A 209 14.34 -9.88 -8.40
N GLY A 210 15.50 -9.75 -9.05
CA GLY A 210 16.67 -9.06 -8.48
C GLY A 210 16.38 -7.59 -8.14
N ARG A 211 15.64 -6.87 -8.98
CA ARG A 211 15.21 -5.48 -8.70
C ARG A 211 14.19 -5.41 -7.57
N THR A 212 13.27 -6.36 -7.47
CA THR A 212 12.28 -6.42 -6.37
C THR A 212 12.97 -6.68 -5.04
N LEU A 213 13.89 -7.66 -4.99
CA LEU A 213 14.72 -7.91 -3.81
C LEU A 213 15.54 -6.68 -3.43
N TRP A 214 16.13 -6.00 -4.41
CA TRP A 214 16.87 -4.76 -4.16
C TRP A 214 15.96 -3.64 -3.62
N ALA A 215 14.74 -3.50 -4.12
CA ALA A 215 13.76 -2.56 -3.58
C ALA A 215 13.41 -2.90 -2.12
N SER A 216 13.24 -4.18 -1.79
CA SER A 216 12.96 -4.61 -0.42
C SER A 216 14.14 -4.36 0.52
N VAL A 217 15.38 -4.58 0.06
CA VAL A 217 16.59 -4.22 0.83
C VAL A 217 16.66 -2.72 1.09
N LEU A 218 16.41 -1.89 0.07
CA LEU A 218 16.35 -0.44 0.24
C LEU A 218 15.26 0.00 1.22
N TYR A 219 14.08 -0.62 1.14
CA TYR A 219 12.98 -0.35 2.07
C TYR A 219 13.36 -0.71 3.52
N LEU A 220 14.01 -1.86 3.74
CA LEU A 220 14.52 -2.26 5.05
C LEU A 220 15.59 -1.29 5.58
N LEU A 221 16.49 -0.82 4.72
CA LEU A 221 17.48 0.19 5.12
C LEU A 221 16.80 1.50 5.55
N PHE A 222 15.78 1.94 4.80
CA PHE A 222 15.01 3.13 5.19
C PHE A 222 14.23 2.93 6.48
N SER A 223 13.62 1.76 6.71
CA SER A 223 12.91 1.49 7.97
C SER A 223 13.85 1.45 9.17
N VAL A 224 15.07 0.91 9.01
CA VAL A 224 16.11 0.95 10.07
C VAL A 224 16.52 2.39 10.37
N ILE A 225 16.72 3.23 9.34
CA ILE A 225 17.05 4.65 9.54
C ILE A 225 15.93 5.37 10.31
N ILE A 226 14.67 5.11 9.98
CA ILE A 226 13.52 5.67 10.71
C ILE A 226 13.52 5.19 12.16
N ALA A 227 13.73 3.89 12.40
CA ALA A 227 13.78 3.33 13.75
C ALA A 227 14.92 3.93 14.59
N VAL A 228 16.11 4.12 14.01
CA VAL A 228 17.23 4.81 14.68
C VAL A 228 16.89 6.27 14.96
N GLY A 229 16.26 6.97 14.02
CA GLY A 229 15.79 8.34 14.23
C GLY A 229 14.79 8.44 15.40
N VAL A 230 13.89 7.46 15.51
CA VAL A 230 12.94 7.34 16.63
C VAL A 230 13.68 7.10 17.96
N MET A 231 14.67 6.20 18.00
CA MET A 231 15.47 5.97 19.21
C MET A 231 16.13 7.25 19.73
N LEU A 232 16.73 8.04 18.83
CA LEU A 232 17.37 9.31 19.17
C LEU A 232 16.38 10.34 19.72
N ILE A 233 15.15 10.38 19.20
CA ILE A 233 14.09 11.29 19.67
C ILE A 233 13.60 10.90 21.07
N ILE A 234 13.51 9.60 21.35
CA ILE A 234 13.08 9.07 22.65
C ILE A 234 14.17 9.26 23.73
N GLY A 235 15.40 9.60 23.34
CA GLY A 235 16.49 9.92 24.26
C GLY A 235 17.37 8.73 24.65
N TYR A 236 17.50 7.75 23.76
CA TYR A 236 18.45 6.65 23.85
C TYR A 236 19.62 6.83 22.87
#